data_AF-B9DPD3-F1
#
_entry.id   AF-B9DPD3-F1
#
_cell.length_a   1.000
_cell.length_b   1.000
_cell.length_c   1.000
_cell.angle_alpha   90.00
_cell.angle_beta   90.00
_cell.angle_gamma   90.00
#
_symmetry.space_group_name_H-M   'P 1'
#
loop_
_entity.id
_entity.type
_entity.pdbx_description
1 polymer ?
#
loop_
_entity_poly.entity_id
_entity_poly.type
_entity_poly.pdbx_seq_one_letter_code
_entity_poly.pdbx_strand_id
1 'polypeptide(L)'
;MTQEINRNDEESAKQQRLLDNIFTNCLGKYPDYLNNQSDDNDIDKEGLEERKYLLKTAANREHLARCIRDYVNGGLVKVLVDESMLIDFTESANQDHTHFKSRNKELVEKFNKRVQQIKGNIPFDEDNKPVPLMVKRVKCGGFKSIAIDDIHRLVFKVVENRLIIVSCYYHTI
;
A
#
# COMPACT_ATOMS: atom_id res chain seq x y z
N MET A 1 36.10 -8.60 -9.99
CA MET A 1 35.08 -9.68 -10.00
C MET A 1 34.64 -10.08 -8.59
N THR A 2 35.55 -10.35 -7.64
CA THR A 2 35.20 -10.79 -6.26
C THR A 2 34.64 -9.71 -5.34
N GLN A 3 34.90 -8.42 -5.59
CA GLN A 3 34.40 -7.30 -4.76
C GLN A 3 32.96 -6.85 -5.13
N GLU A 4 32.54 -6.99 -6.38
CA GLU A 4 31.17 -6.66 -6.82
C GLU A 4 30.17 -7.73 -6.37
N ILE A 5 30.56 -9.00 -6.40
CA ILE A 5 29.73 -10.13 -5.94
C ILE A 5 29.42 -9.97 -4.44
N ASN A 6 30.43 -9.68 -3.61
CA ASN A 6 30.25 -9.47 -2.17
C ASN A 6 29.38 -8.23 -1.82
N ARG A 7 29.44 -7.16 -2.62
CA ARG A 7 28.58 -5.98 -2.41
C ARG A 7 27.11 -6.28 -2.73
N ASN A 8 26.86 -7.03 -3.79
CA ASN A 8 25.51 -7.44 -4.18
C ASN A 8 24.91 -8.40 -3.15
N ASP A 9 25.72 -9.29 -2.57
CA ASP A 9 25.27 -10.21 -1.52
C ASP A 9 24.98 -9.47 -0.20
N GLU A 10 25.76 -8.44 0.16
CA GLU A 10 25.48 -7.59 1.32
C GLU A 10 24.24 -6.71 1.16
N GLU A 11 24.03 -6.13 -0.03
CA GLU A 11 22.82 -5.37 -0.38
C GLU A 11 21.58 -6.26 -0.31
N SER A 12 21.64 -7.46 -0.89
CA SER A 12 20.58 -8.46 -0.85
C SER A 12 20.28 -8.92 0.58
N ALA A 13 21.30 -9.15 1.41
CA ALA A 13 21.13 -9.50 2.81
C ALA A 13 20.54 -8.35 3.65
N LYS A 14 20.89 -7.08 3.34
CA LYS A 14 20.29 -5.90 3.98
C LYS A 14 18.83 -5.74 3.58
N GLN A 15 18.50 -5.94 2.31
CA GLN A 15 17.11 -5.97 1.82
C GLN A 15 16.33 -7.10 2.49
N GLN A 16 16.87 -8.32 2.56
CA GLN A 16 16.22 -9.45 3.22
C GLN A 16 16.00 -9.19 4.71
N ARG A 17 16.97 -8.60 5.42
CA ARG A 17 16.78 -8.19 6.83
C ARG A 17 15.75 -7.08 6.99
N LEU A 18 15.68 -6.13 6.05
CA LEU A 18 14.66 -5.09 6.03
C LEU A 18 13.28 -5.71 5.82
N LEU A 19 13.16 -6.66 4.89
CA LEU A 19 11.95 -7.44 4.67
C LEU A 19 11.58 -8.23 5.91
N ASP A 20 12.48 -9.01 6.48
CA ASP A 20 12.20 -9.83 7.67
C ASP A 20 11.76 -8.96 8.85
N ASN A 21 12.34 -7.75 8.99
CA ASN A 21 11.88 -6.76 9.96
C ASN A 21 10.51 -6.18 9.60
N ILE A 22 10.24 -5.86 8.34
CA ILE A 22 8.91 -5.40 7.90
C ILE A 22 7.88 -6.51 8.12
N PHE A 23 8.18 -7.76 7.78
CA PHE A 23 7.32 -8.92 8.03
C PHE A 23 7.11 -9.18 9.52
N THR A 24 8.16 -9.17 10.33
CA THR A 24 8.07 -9.35 11.78
C THR A 24 7.36 -8.19 12.47
N ASN A 25 7.35 -6.98 11.90
CA ASN A 25 6.62 -5.84 12.46
C ASN A 25 5.20 -5.66 11.88
N CYS A 26 4.96 -6.09 10.64
CA CYS A 26 3.64 -6.13 10.00
C CYS A 26 2.81 -7.32 10.50
N LEU A 27 3.47 -8.43 10.85
CA LEU A 27 2.83 -9.69 11.26
C LEU A 27 3.15 -10.12 12.70
N GLY A 28 4.21 -9.61 13.32
CA GLY A 28 4.61 -10.02 14.68
C GLY A 28 3.86 -9.22 15.75
N LYS A 29 3.12 -9.95 16.58
CA LYS A 29 2.27 -9.52 17.69
C LYS A 29 1.63 -8.16 17.43
N TYR A 30 0.46 -8.22 16.79
CA TYR A 30 -0.55 -7.16 16.78
C TYR A 30 -0.45 -6.37 18.11
N PRO A 31 0.09 -5.13 18.12
CA PRO A 31 -0.29 -4.21 19.17
C PRO A 31 -1.80 -4.23 19.12
N ASP A 32 -2.44 -4.41 20.25
CA ASP A 32 -3.89 -4.49 20.34
C ASP A 32 -4.48 -3.12 19.93
N TYR A 33 -4.43 -2.76 18.64
CA TYR A 33 -4.85 -1.46 18.09
C TYR A 33 -6.35 -1.25 18.25
N LEU A 34 -7.07 -2.33 18.59
CA LEU A 34 -8.49 -2.33 18.92
C LEU A 34 -8.74 -2.14 20.43
N ASN A 35 -7.78 -2.47 21.31
CA ASN A 35 -7.97 -2.47 22.77
C ASN A 35 -7.05 -1.51 23.55
N ASN A 36 -5.97 -1.01 22.95
CA ASN A 36 -5.11 -0.02 23.58
C ASN A 36 -5.51 1.36 23.06
N GLN A 37 -5.92 2.24 23.98
CA GLN A 37 -5.70 3.67 23.84
C GLN A 37 -4.22 3.83 23.43
N SER A 38 -3.98 4.11 22.16
CA SER A 38 -2.63 4.36 21.69
C SER A 38 -2.16 5.65 22.36
N ASP A 39 -1.10 5.59 23.17
CA ASP A 39 -0.33 6.77 23.63
C ASP A 39 0.34 7.54 22.46
N ASP A 40 -0.03 7.23 21.22
CA ASP A 40 0.45 7.84 19.99
C ASP A 40 -0.48 9.01 19.63
N ASN A 41 -0.25 10.16 20.27
CA ASN A 41 -1.01 11.40 20.06
C ASN A 41 -0.99 11.95 18.62
N ASP A 42 -0.22 11.33 17.71
CA ASP A 42 -0.02 11.74 16.31
C ASP A 42 -0.90 11.00 15.29
N ILE A 43 -1.65 9.97 15.69
CA ILE A 43 -2.54 9.24 14.76
C ILE A 43 -3.97 9.76 14.95
N ASP A 44 -4.50 10.43 13.93
CA ASP A 44 -5.89 10.87 13.93
C ASP A 44 -6.87 9.68 13.95
N LYS A 45 -8.09 9.94 14.41
CA LYS A 45 -9.16 8.94 14.52
C LYS A 45 -9.44 8.25 13.18
N GLU A 46 -9.32 8.99 12.08
CA GLU A 46 -9.54 8.52 10.72
C GLU A 46 -8.48 7.49 10.29
N GLY A 47 -7.20 7.76 10.57
CA GLY A 47 -6.10 6.83 10.37
C GLY A 47 -6.21 5.54 11.18
N LEU A 48 -6.79 5.62 12.38
CA LEU A 48 -7.06 4.42 13.19
C LEU A 48 -8.16 3.55 12.58
N GLU A 49 -9.25 4.13 12.07
CA GLU A 49 -10.33 3.37 11.43
C GLU A 49 -9.85 2.70 10.13
N GLU A 50 -9.10 3.41 9.28
CA GLU A 50 -8.58 2.82 8.03
C GLU A 50 -7.63 1.63 8.29
N ARG A 51 -6.85 1.67 9.37
CA ARG A 51 -6.04 0.52 9.78
C ARG A 51 -6.88 -0.71 10.15
N LYS A 52 -8.10 -0.53 10.66
CA LYS A 52 -8.98 -1.67 10.95
C LYS A 52 -9.31 -2.40 9.65
N TYR A 53 -9.74 -1.70 8.60
CA TYR A 53 -10.05 -2.34 7.31
C TYR A 53 -8.86 -3.11 6.74
N LEU A 54 -7.65 -2.55 6.84
CA LEU A 54 -6.45 -3.15 6.26
C LEU A 54 -5.84 -4.27 7.10
N LEU A 55 -5.94 -4.20 8.43
CA LEU A 55 -5.19 -5.09 9.33
C LEU A 55 -6.08 -6.03 10.16
N LYS A 56 -7.41 -5.95 10.03
CA LYS A 56 -8.35 -6.73 10.85
C LYS A 56 -8.23 -8.24 10.62
N THR A 57 -8.29 -8.69 9.38
CA THR A 57 -8.23 -10.13 9.06
C THR A 57 -6.80 -10.59 8.79
N ALA A 58 -6.51 -11.87 9.02
CA ALA A 58 -5.21 -12.46 8.66
C ALA A 58 -4.95 -12.36 7.16
N ALA A 59 -5.97 -12.60 6.34
CA ALA A 59 -5.89 -12.49 4.89
C ALA A 59 -5.50 -11.07 4.43
N ASN A 60 -6.12 -10.02 4.98
CA ASN A 60 -5.79 -8.65 4.61
C ASN A 60 -4.34 -8.31 5.00
N ARG A 61 -3.90 -8.77 6.19
CA ARG A 61 -2.51 -8.57 6.65
C ARG A 61 -1.50 -9.28 5.74
N GLU A 62 -1.76 -10.54 5.40
CA GLU A 62 -0.90 -11.34 4.54
C GLU A 62 -0.82 -10.76 3.12
N HIS A 63 -1.96 -10.36 2.57
CA HIS A 63 -2.04 -9.71 1.26
C HIS A 63 -1.26 -8.40 1.25
N LEU A 64 -1.53 -7.50 2.20
CA LEU A 64 -0.83 -6.23 2.30
C LEU A 64 0.68 -6.43 2.55
N ALA A 65 1.07 -7.40 3.37
CA ALA A 65 2.48 -7.70 3.60
C ALA A 65 3.19 -8.17 2.32
N ARG A 66 2.53 -9.03 1.53
CA ARG A 66 3.04 -9.46 0.21
C ARG A 66 3.20 -8.25 -0.73
N CYS A 67 2.18 -7.41 -0.85
CA CYS A 67 2.24 -6.17 -1.62
C CYS A 67 3.41 -5.25 -1.20
N ILE A 68 3.62 -5.08 0.10
CA ILE A 68 4.74 -4.28 0.63
C ILE A 68 6.08 -4.94 0.32
N ARG A 69 6.18 -6.27 0.37
CA ARG A 69 7.38 -7.01 -0.03
C ARG A 69 7.78 -6.69 -1.46
N ASP A 70 6.83 -6.75 -2.39
CA ASP A 70 7.06 -6.45 -3.80
C ASP A 70 7.60 -5.02 -3.96
N TYR A 71 7.00 -4.05 -3.24
CA TYR A 71 7.48 -2.67 -3.23
C TYR A 71 8.93 -2.54 -2.73
N VAL A 72 9.24 -3.17 -1.58
CA VAL A 72 10.59 -3.09 -0.97
C VAL A 72 11.64 -3.77 -1.84
N ASN A 73 11.27 -4.84 -2.55
CA ASN A 73 12.15 -5.55 -3.47
C ASN A 73 12.29 -4.86 -4.83
N GLY A 74 11.60 -3.73 -5.06
CA GLY A 74 11.60 -3.05 -6.34
C GLY A 74 10.84 -3.81 -7.44
N GLY A 75 9.98 -4.77 -7.08
CA GLY A 75 9.08 -5.49 -7.96
C GLY A 75 7.94 -4.61 -8.47
N LEU A 76 8.29 -3.55 -9.18
CA LEU A 76 7.37 -2.57 -9.75
C LEU A 76 7.17 -2.81 -11.24
N VAL A 77 5.92 -2.77 -11.67
CA VAL A 77 5.50 -2.87 -13.06
C VAL A 77 4.76 -1.61 -13.47
N LYS A 78 5.04 -1.12 -14.68
CA LYS A 78 4.33 0.03 -15.25
C LYS A 78 3.06 -0.42 -15.91
N VAL A 79 1.94 0.12 -15.46
CA VAL A 79 0.60 -0.23 -15.96
C VAL A 79 -0.03 1.01 -16.60
N LEU A 80 -0.51 0.85 -17.82
CA LEU A 80 -1.33 1.86 -18.49
C LEU A 80 -2.77 1.72 -17.97
N VAL A 81 -3.16 2.63 -17.08
CA VAL A 81 -4.47 2.62 -16.41
C VAL A 81 -5.54 3.29 -17.29
N ASP A 82 -5.13 4.26 -18.11
CA ASP A 82 -5.94 4.96 -19.10
C ASP A 82 -5.03 5.41 -20.28
N GLU A 83 -5.59 5.92 -21.38
CA GLU A 83 -4.90 6.28 -22.63
C GLU A 83 -3.65 7.17 -22.44
N SER A 84 -3.59 7.93 -21.35
CA SER A 84 -2.49 8.83 -21.01
C SER A 84 -1.86 8.60 -19.63
N MET A 85 -2.29 7.58 -18.89
CA MET A 85 -1.89 7.38 -17.49
C MET A 85 -1.08 6.12 -17.27
N LEU A 86 0.25 6.28 -17.24
CA LEU A 86 1.19 5.24 -16.86
C LEU A 86 1.52 5.35 -15.36
N ILE A 87 1.29 4.28 -14.61
CA ILE A 87 1.40 4.25 -13.14
C ILE A 87 2.22 3.04 -12.71
N ASP A 88 3.03 3.21 -11.67
CA ASP A 88 3.80 2.11 -11.09
C ASP A 88 2.92 1.29 -10.14
N PHE A 89 2.89 -0.02 -10.31
CA PHE A 89 2.20 -0.98 -9.44
C PHE A 89 3.21 -1.95 -8.87
N THR A 90 2.97 -2.45 -7.66
CA THR A 90 3.58 -3.71 -7.23
C THR A 90 3.06 -4.86 -8.08
N GLU A 91 3.84 -5.92 -8.23
CA GLU A 91 3.41 -7.10 -9.00
C GLU A 91 2.08 -7.66 -8.49
N SER A 92 1.95 -7.83 -7.17
CA SER A 92 0.68 -8.25 -6.54
C SER A 92 -0.48 -7.29 -6.82
N ALA A 93 -0.26 -5.97 -6.72
CA ALA A 93 -1.34 -5.01 -7.03
C ALA A 93 -1.72 -5.00 -8.51
N ASN A 94 -0.77 -5.26 -9.42
CA ASN A 94 -1.09 -5.40 -10.83
C ASN A 94 -1.95 -6.66 -11.08
N GLN A 95 -1.63 -7.78 -10.42
CA GLN A 95 -2.45 -9.00 -10.50
C GLN A 95 -3.89 -8.74 -10.01
N ASP A 96 -4.02 -8.04 -8.88
CA ASP A 96 -5.32 -7.63 -8.34
C ASP A 96 -6.09 -6.72 -9.31
N HIS A 97 -5.41 -5.70 -9.86
CA HIS A 97 -5.98 -4.79 -10.83
C HIS A 97 -6.46 -5.51 -12.09
N THR A 98 -5.65 -6.41 -12.66
CA THR A 98 -6.05 -7.24 -13.81
C THR A 98 -7.26 -8.10 -13.47
N HIS A 99 -7.32 -8.66 -12.27
CA HIS A 99 -8.42 -9.50 -11.81
C HIS A 99 -9.75 -8.73 -11.78
N PHE A 100 -9.81 -7.62 -11.03
CA PHE A 100 -11.06 -6.87 -10.94
C PHE A 100 -11.40 -6.13 -12.23
N LYS A 101 -10.42 -5.73 -13.06
CA LYS A 101 -10.66 -5.13 -14.36
C LYS A 101 -11.50 -6.01 -15.29
N SER A 102 -11.33 -7.33 -15.19
CA SER A 102 -12.11 -8.29 -15.98
C SER A 102 -13.51 -8.57 -15.42
N ARG A 103 -13.77 -8.28 -14.14
CA ARG A 103 -14.96 -8.74 -13.40
C ARG A 103 -15.91 -7.63 -12.98
N ASN A 104 -15.39 -6.45 -12.65
CA ASN A 104 -16.17 -5.38 -12.05
C ASN A 104 -15.80 -4.03 -12.67
N LYS A 105 -16.59 -3.61 -13.67
CA LYS A 105 -16.39 -2.33 -14.37
C LYS A 105 -16.61 -1.12 -13.46
N GLU A 106 -17.59 -1.19 -12.56
CA GLU A 106 -17.88 -0.12 -11.60
C GLU A 106 -16.68 0.13 -10.67
N LEU A 107 -16.03 -0.94 -10.21
CA LEU A 107 -14.83 -0.83 -9.38
C LEU A 107 -13.67 -0.19 -10.15
N VAL A 108 -13.51 -0.49 -11.44
CA VAL A 108 -12.49 0.14 -12.30
C VAL A 108 -12.74 1.64 -12.43
N GLU A 109 -13.99 2.04 -12.66
CA GLU A 109 -14.36 3.46 -12.76
C GLU A 109 -14.06 4.20 -11.45
N LYS A 110 -14.42 3.63 -10.31
CA LYS A 110 -14.09 4.19 -8.99
C LYS A 110 -12.57 4.27 -8.78
N PHE A 111 -11.84 3.21 -9.10
CA PHE A 111 -10.37 3.18 -9.01
C PHE A 111 -9.74 4.28 -9.85
N ASN A 112 -10.14 4.41 -11.13
CA ASN A 112 -9.64 5.44 -12.04
C ASN A 112 -9.93 6.84 -11.51
N LYS A 113 -11.13 7.07 -10.97
CA LYS A 113 -11.48 8.33 -10.31
C LYS A 113 -10.54 8.62 -9.13
N ARG A 114 -10.29 7.65 -8.24
CA ARG A 114 -9.36 7.84 -7.10
C ARG A 114 -7.95 8.18 -7.56
N VAL A 115 -7.46 7.49 -8.58
CA VAL A 115 -6.14 7.75 -9.18
C VAL A 115 -6.06 9.18 -9.73
N GLN A 116 -7.09 9.63 -10.45
CA GLN A 116 -7.14 11.00 -10.97
C GLN A 116 -7.17 12.05 -9.84
N GLN A 117 -7.87 11.78 -8.73
CA GLN A 117 -7.85 12.64 -7.55
C GLN A 117 -6.45 12.74 -6.94
N ILE A 118 -5.76 11.60 -6.77
CA ILE A 118 -4.41 11.56 -6.21
C ILE A 118 -3.41 12.33 -7.07
N LYS A 119 -3.56 12.30 -8.41
CA LYS A 119 -2.74 13.09 -9.33
C LYS A 119 -3.10 14.58 -9.38
N GLY A 120 -4.20 14.98 -8.74
CA GLY A 120 -4.68 16.37 -8.73
C GLY A 120 -5.44 16.77 -10.00
N ASN A 121 -5.84 15.81 -10.85
CA ASN A 121 -6.62 16.09 -12.06
C ASN A 121 -8.07 16.47 -11.74
N ILE A 122 -8.59 15.97 -10.61
CA ILE A 122 -9.90 16.30 -10.09
C ILE A 122 -9.81 16.55 -8.58
N PRO A 123 -10.65 17.44 -8.01
CA PRO A 123 -10.64 17.70 -6.58
C PRO A 123 -11.11 16.50 -5.77
N PHE A 124 -10.62 16.41 -4.53
CA PHE A 124 -11.18 15.52 -3.52
C PHE A 124 -12.44 16.16 -2.92
N ASP A 125 -13.48 15.35 -2.67
CA ASP A 125 -14.63 15.75 -1.86
C ASP A 125 -14.24 15.78 -0.37
N GLU A 126 -15.08 16.35 0.50
CA GLU A 126 -14.78 16.53 1.93
C GLU A 126 -14.42 15.22 2.65
N ASP A 127 -15.09 14.11 2.31
CA ASP A 127 -14.87 12.77 2.90
C ASP A 127 -13.81 11.94 2.18
N ASN A 128 -13.22 12.44 1.10
CA ASN A 128 -12.44 11.65 0.15
C ASN A 128 -10.93 11.92 0.22
N LYS A 129 -10.43 12.47 1.32
CA LYS A 129 -9.00 12.79 1.45
C LYS A 129 -8.17 11.52 1.71
N PRO A 130 -6.94 11.41 1.18
CA PRO A 130 -6.08 10.29 1.49
C PRO A 130 -5.67 10.29 2.96
N VAL A 131 -5.90 9.17 3.63
CA VAL A 131 -5.60 8.96 5.04
C VAL A 131 -4.16 8.44 5.19
N PRO A 132 -3.34 9.00 6.10
CA PRO A 132 -1.98 8.56 6.33
C PRO A 132 -1.93 7.19 7.03
N LEU A 133 -1.27 6.22 6.43
CA LEU A 133 -0.98 4.93 7.04
C LEU A 133 0.49 4.79 7.37
N MET A 134 0.81 5.01 8.64
CA MET A 134 2.13 4.71 9.16
C MET A 134 2.22 3.23 9.55
N VAL A 135 2.92 2.43 8.73
CA VAL A 135 3.56 1.21 9.22
C VAL A 135 4.84 1.67 9.94
N LYS A 136 4.72 1.96 11.23
CA LYS A 136 5.76 2.64 12.03
C LYS A 136 6.91 1.67 12.32
N ARG A 137 7.84 1.47 11.37
CA ARG A 137 9.21 0.94 11.64
C ARG A 137 10.23 1.03 10.48
N VAL A 138 10.14 2.04 9.62
CA VAL A 138 11.30 2.53 8.85
C VAL A 138 11.23 4.06 8.86
N LYS A 139 12.28 4.72 9.33
CA LYS A 139 12.27 6.09 9.90
C LYS A 139 11.60 7.21 9.09
N CYS A 140 11.36 7.11 7.79
CA CYS A 140 10.61 8.09 7.00
C CYS A 140 9.97 7.41 5.77
N GLY A 141 8.64 7.50 5.60
CA GLY A 141 7.98 7.15 4.33
C GLY A 141 6.80 6.17 4.41
N GLY A 142 5.79 6.48 5.23
CA GLY A 142 4.54 5.70 5.30
C GLY A 142 3.77 5.65 3.99
N PHE A 143 2.83 4.71 3.90
CA PHE A 143 1.87 4.60 2.80
C PHE A 143 0.66 5.50 3.07
N LYS A 144 -0.14 5.77 2.06
CA LYS A 144 -1.45 6.42 2.20
C LYS A 144 -2.53 5.43 1.77
N SER A 145 -3.72 5.56 2.33
CA SER A 145 -4.87 4.84 1.80
C SER A 145 -6.10 5.72 1.62
N ILE A 146 -6.95 5.29 0.71
CA ILE A 146 -8.23 5.89 0.41
C ILE A 146 -9.22 4.78 0.06
N ALA A 147 -10.46 4.94 0.49
CA ALA A 147 -11.52 4.02 0.13
C ALA A 147 -11.84 4.11 -1.36
N ILE A 148 -11.86 2.97 -2.05
CA ILE A 148 -12.44 2.87 -3.40
C ILE A 148 -13.96 2.66 -3.24
N ASP A 149 -14.34 1.73 -2.38
CA ASP A 149 -15.70 1.47 -1.90
C ASP A 149 -15.66 0.92 -0.46
N ASP A 150 -16.77 0.34 0.01
CA ASP A 150 -16.90 -0.20 1.37
C ASP A 150 -15.97 -1.40 1.66
N ILE A 151 -15.49 -2.07 0.61
CA ILE A 151 -14.75 -3.35 0.66
C ILE A 151 -13.28 -3.17 0.29
N HIS A 152 -13.00 -2.24 -0.63
CA HIS A 152 -11.73 -2.09 -1.29
C HIS A 152 -11.07 -0.78 -0.90
N ARG A 153 -9.82 -0.89 -0.48
CA ARG A 153 -8.94 0.23 -0.17
C ARG A 153 -7.81 0.30 -1.18
N LEU A 154 -7.54 1.50 -1.66
CA LEU A 154 -6.36 1.80 -2.45
C LEU A 154 -5.23 2.19 -1.49
N VAL A 155 -4.14 1.45 -1.50
CA VAL A 155 -2.93 1.75 -0.73
C VAL A 155 -1.84 2.19 -1.70
N PHE A 156 -1.27 3.37 -1.48
CA PHE A 156 -0.35 3.98 -2.43
C PHE A 156 0.73 4.81 -1.74
N LYS A 157 1.75 5.19 -2.52
CA LYS A 157 2.80 6.12 -2.11
C LYS A 157 3.13 7.06 -3.25
N VAL A 158 3.46 8.31 -2.91
CA VAL A 158 3.98 9.29 -3.87
C VAL A 158 5.47 9.49 -3.59
N VAL A 159 6.31 9.22 -4.58
CA VAL A 159 7.78 9.36 -4.49
C VAL A 159 8.28 10.11 -5.72
N GLU A 160 8.91 11.27 -5.55
CA GLU A 160 9.49 12.05 -6.66
C GLU A 160 8.48 12.26 -7.81
N ASN A 161 7.26 12.68 -7.48
CA ASN A 161 6.12 12.85 -8.40
C ASN A 161 5.61 11.57 -9.08
N ARG A 162 6.10 10.39 -8.72
CA ARG A 162 5.57 9.10 -9.17
C ARG A 162 4.52 8.60 -8.18
N LEU A 163 3.36 8.22 -8.71
CA LEU A 163 2.35 7.48 -7.96
C LEU A 163 2.66 5.99 -8.06
N ILE A 164 2.83 5.35 -6.91
CA ILE A 164 3.10 3.92 -6.78
C ILE A 164 1.92 3.29 -6.05
N ILE A 165 1.21 2.40 -6.74
CA ILE A 165 0.09 1.62 -6.19
C ILE A 165 0.66 0.36 -5.55
N VAL A 166 0.42 0.19 -4.26
CA VAL A 166 0.98 -0.91 -3.46
C VAL A 166 -0.02 -2.02 -3.30
N SER A 167 -1.29 -1.69 -3.05
CA SER A 167 -2.41 -2.64 -3.01
C SER A 167 -3.69 -1.92 -3.42
N CYS A 168 -4.62 -2.62 -4.05
CA CYS A 168 -5.87 -2.01 -4.55
C CYS A 168 -7.10 -2.90 -4.42
N TYR A 169 -7.02 -4.04 -3.73
CA TYR A 169 -8.09 -5.04 -3.72
C TYR A 169 -8.14 -5.84 -2.41
N TYR A 170 -9.35 -6.27 -2.03
CA TYR A 170 -9.71 -7.02 -0.80
C TYR A 170 -9.13 -6.50 0.52
N HIS A 171 -9.81 -5.54 1.14
CA HIS A 171 -9.56 -5.15 2.53
C HIS A 171 -10.88 -5.07 3.30
N THR A 172 -11.56 -6.21 3.43
CA THR A 172 -12.88 -6.30 4.08
C THR A 172 -12.76 -6.40 5.59
N ILE A 173 -13.77 -5.87 6.29
CA ILE A 173 -14.01 -6.08 7.72
C ILE A 173 -14.46 -7.51 7.99
#